data_AF-A0A397A5J8-F1
#
_entry.id   AF-A0A397A5J8-F1
#
_cell.length_a   1.000
_cell.length_b   1.000
_cell.length_c   1.000
_cell.angle_alpha   90.00
_cell.angle_beta   90.00
_cell.angle_gamma   90.00
#
_symmetry.space_group_name_H-M   'P 1'
#
loop_
_entity.id
_entity.type
_entity.pdbx_description
1 polymer ?
#
loop_
_entity_poly.entity_id
_entity_poly.type
_entity_poly.pdbx_seq_one_letter_code
_entity_poly.pdbx_strand_id
1 'polypeptide(L)'
;MPFKVKVQQHGYVNSDRKAAMAQFHASGIDNELQFCRDIGLKYSTWQGWRRKKSDIMASQRNGRKATLGGQGRTTIIPFTEPLLAYMREQRDNNKHVRVFHMMQWVRRNHKPWLTS
;
A
#
# COMPACT_ATOMS: atom_id res chain seq x y z
N MET A 1 -31.84 -0.32 -5.81
CA MET A 1 -30.36 -0.15 -5.92
C MET A 1 -29.71 -0.94 -4.80
N PRO A 2 -28.80 -1.91 -5.05
CA PRO A 2 -28.24 -2.70 -3.96
C PRO A 2 -27.06 -1.98 -3.31
N PHE A 3 -27.11 -1.83 -1.99
CA PHE A 3 -26.00 -1.34 -1.18
C PHE A 3 -24.85 -2.36 -1.25
N LYS A 4 -23.66 -1.94 -1.71
CA LYS A 4 -22.46 -2.77 -1.68
C LYS A 4 -22.02 -2.96 -0.23
N VAL A 5 -22.23 -4.16 0.31
CA VAL A 5 -21.64 -4.58 1.59
C VAL A 5 -20.12 -4.52 1.46
N LYS A 6 -19.46 -3.72 2.30
CA LYS A 6 -17.99 -3.71 2.37
C LYS A 6 -17.53 -5.03 2.97
N VAL A 7 -17.08 -5.97 2.13
CA VAL A 7 -16.44 -7.20 2.59
C VAL A 7 -15.14 -6.80 3.30
N GLN A 8 -15.07 -7.05 4.60
CA GLN A 8 -13.85 -6.85 5.38
C GLN A 8 -12.77 -7.80 4.83
N GLN A 9 -11.74 -7.23 4.21
CA GLN A 9 -10.67 -8.02 3.63
C GLN A 9 -9.69 -8.44 4.72
N HIS A 10 -9.50 -9.76 4.88
CA HIS A 10 -8.45 -10.29 5.75
C HIS A 10 -7.08 -10.02 5.12
N GLY A 11 -6.26 -9.20 5.77
CA GLY A 11 -4.94 -8.82 5.29
C GLY A 11 -3.88 -9.86 5.67
N TYR A 12 -3.36 -10.60 4.69
CA TYR A 12 -2.25 -11.54 4.90
C TYR A 12 -0.89 -10.82 4.74
N VAL A 13 0.06 -11.11 5.62
CA VAL A 13 1.47 -10.67 5.47
C VAL A 13 2.27 -11.63 4.60
N ASN A 14 3.45 -11.21 4.15
CA ASN A 14 4.25 -12.05 3.26
C ASN A 14 4.78 -13.30 3.99
N SER A 15 4.97 -13.24 5.31
CA SER A 15 5.25 -14.43 6.14
C SER A 15 4.13 -15.46 6.07
N ASP A 16 2.85 -15.05 6.16
CA ASP A 16 1.70 -15.97 6.08
C ASP A 16 1.68 -16.67 4.72
N ARG A 17 1.94 -15.90 3.65
CA ARG A 17 2.01 -16.43 2.28
C ARG A 17 3.12 -17.47 2.14
N LYS A 18 4.30 -17.16 2.67
CA LYS A 18 5.47 -18.06 2.65
C LYS A 18 5.22 -19.33 3.46
N ALA A 19 4.63 -19.20 4.65
CA ALA A 19 4.27 -20.33 5.49
C ALA A 19 3.27 -21.26 4.80
N ALA A 20 2.22 -20.71 4.19
CA ALA A 20 1.25 -21.51 3.43
C ALA A 20 1.88 -22.23 2.23
N MET A 21 2.81 -21.58 1.51
CA MET A 21 3.53 -22.23 0.40
C MET A 21 4.48 -23.33 0.88
N ALA A 22 5.15 -23.14 2.01
CA ALA A 22 6.00 -24.16 2.62
C ALA A 22 5.18 -25.36 3.12
N GLN A 23 4.04 -25.10 3.78
CA GLN A 23 3.12 -26.14 4.23
C GLN A 23 2.55 -26.95 3.05
N PHE A 24 2.18 -26.29 1.95
CA PHE A 24 1.73 -26.99 0.74
C PHE A 24 2.81 -27.92 0.20
N HIS A 25 4.06 -27.43 0.07
CA HIS A 25 5.18 -28.26 -0.39
C HIS A 25 5.50 -29.42 0.57
N ALA A 26 5.41 -29.20 1.88
CA ALA A 26 5.66 -30.22 2.89
C ALA A 26 4.53 -31.27 2.96
N SER A 27 3.29 -30.87 2.67
CA SER A 27 2.12 -31.74 2.75
C SER A 27 2.07 -32.82 1.66
N GLY A 28 2.75 -32.62 0.53
CA GLY A 28 2.69 -33.53 -0.62
C GLY A 28 1.29 -33.65 -1.23
N ILE A 29 0.38 -32.74 -0.91
CA ILE A 29 -0.99 -32.73 -1.42
C ILE A 29 -0.98 -32.14 -2.83
N ASP A 30 -1.32 -32.94 -3.84
CA ASP A 30 -1.45 -32.47 -5.22
C ASP A 30 -2.71 -31.62 -5.44
N ASN A 31 -3.74 -31.81 -4.59
CA ASN A 31 -5.01 -31.10 -4.69
C ASN A 31 -4.97 -29.76 -3.93
N GLU A 32 -4.70 -28.69 -4.66
CA GLU A 32 -4.67 -27.32 -4.12
C GLU A 32 -5.99 -26.88 -3.45
N LEU A 33 -7.14 -27.36 -3.94
CA LEU A 33 -8.45 -27.01 -3.37
C LEU A 33 -8.64 -27.66 -2.00
N GLN A 34 -8.20 -28.93 -1.85
CA GLN A 34 -8.26 -29.63 -0.58
C GLN A 34 -7.35 -28.98 0.45
N PHE A 35 -6.10 -28.70 0.07
CA PHE A 35 -5.17 -27.96 0.93
C PHE A 35 -5.77 -26.63 1.44
N CYS A 36 -6.38 -25.84 0.54
CA CYS A 36 -7.02 -24.59 0.91
C CYS A 36 -8.14 -24.77 1.95
N ARG A 37 -8.94 -25.83 1.84
CA ARG A 37 -10.00 -26.15 2.81
C ARG A 37 -9.41 -26.49 4.17
N ASP A 38 -8.34 -27.28 4.19
CA ASP A 38 -7.70 -27.76 5.41
C ASP A 38 -7.08 -26.60 6.22
N ILE A 39 -6.50 -25.61 5.55
CA ILE A 39 -5.92 -24.42 6.21
C ILE A 39 -6.91 -23.25 6.38
N GLY A 40 -8.18 -23.43 5.98
CA GLY A 40 -9.21 -22.38 6.06
C GLY A 40 -8.98 -21.18 5.13
N LEU A 41 -8.27 -21.36 4.02
CA LEU A 41 -7.96 -20.32 3.04
C LEU A 41 -8.94 -20.37 1.86
N LYS A 42 -9.42 -19.20 1.41
CA LYS A 42 -10.22 -19.13 0.17
C LYS A 42 -9.37 -19.52 -1.04
N TYR A 43 -9.87 -20.43 -1.86
CA TYR A 43 -9.18 -20.89 -3.07
C TYR A 43 -8.79 -19.75 -4.03
N SER A 44 -9.65 -18.73 -4.17
CA SER A 44 -9.36 -17.55 -5.00
C SER A 44 -8.15 -16.74 -4.50
N THR A 45 -7.96 -16.68 -3.18
CA THR A 45 -6.79 -16.03 -2.56
C THR A 45 -5.53 -16.83 -2.84
N TRP A 46 -5.59 -18.15 -2.68
CA TRP A 46 -4.48 -19.06 -2.98
C TRP A 46 -4.04 -18.98 -4.45
N GLN A 47 -4.99 -19.03 -5.38
CA GLN A 47 -4.73 -18.88 -6.83
C GLN A 47 -4.10 -17.51 -7.18
N GLY A 48 -4.49 -16.45 -6.47
CA GLY A 48 -3.83 -15.15 -6.57
C GLY A 48 -2.37 -15.18 -6.14
N TRP A 49 -2.04 -15.94 -5.08
CA TRP A 49 -0.66 -16.09 -4.60
C TRP A 49 0.16 -17.02 -5.50
N ARG A 50 -0.43 -18.09 -6.03
CA ARG A 50 0.23 -19.00 -6.99
C ARG A 50 0.73 -18.25 -8.23
N ARG A 51 -0.10 -17.35 -8.78
CA ARG A 51 0.29 -16.49 -9.92
C ARG A 51 1.44 -15.54 -9.61
N LYS A 52 1.62 -15.13 -8.34
CA LYS A 52 2.67 -14.22 -7.89
C LYS A 52 3.74 -14.93 -7.06
N LYS A 53 3.86 -16.26 -7.19
CA LYS A 53 4.74 -17.07 -6.35
C LYS A 53 6.19 -16.61 -6.41
N SER A 54 6.70 -16.34 -7.61
CA SER A 54 8.05 -15.80 -7.83
C SER A 54 8.30 -14.55 -7.01
N ASP A 55 7.38 -13.59 -7.07
CA ASP A 55 7.52 -12.28 -6.44
C ASP A 55 7.41 -12.36 -4.91
N ILE A 56 6.51 -13.22 -4.42
CA ILE A 56 6.31 -13.50 -3.00
C ILE A 56 7.57 -14.14 -2.40
N MET A 57 8.18 -15.10 -3.11
CA MET A 57 9.41 -15.79 -2.68
C MET A 57 10.64 -14.88 -2.77
N ALA A 58 10.78 -14.12 -3.86
CA ALA A 58 11.92 -13.21 -4.08
C ALA A 58 11.93 -12.03 -3.09
N SER A 59 10.76 -11.63 -2.59
CA SER A 59 10.66 -10.54 -1.61
C SER A 59 11.27 -10.94 -0.26
N GLN A 60 12.35 -10.28 0.13
CA GLN A 60 12.98 -10.41 1.46
C GLN A 60 12.11 -9.88 2.61
N ARG A 61 11.07 -9.10 2.31
CA ARG A 61 10.23 -8.43 3.33
C ARG A 61 9.12 -9.37 3.81
N ASN A 62 8.96 -9.50 5.12
CA ASN A 62 8.00 -10.43 5.74
C ASN A 62 6.78 -9.76 6.40
N GLY A 63 6.84 -8.46 6.72
CA GLY A 63 5.81 -7.76 7.51
C GLY A 63 4.68 -7.06 6.74
N ARG A 64 3.71 -6.54 7.51
CA ARG A 64 2.52 -5.77 7.10
C ARG A 64 2.91 -4.32 6.78
N LYS A 65 3.72 -4.10 5.73
CA LYS A 65 3.79 -2.76 5.12
C LYS A 65 2.88 -2.75 3.91
N ALA A 66 1.94 -1.80 3.91
CA ALA A 66 0.88 -1.64 2.91
C ALA A 66 1.39 -1.35 1.49
N THR A 67 2.71 -1.37 1.26
CA THR A 67 3.32 -1.08 -0.03
C THR A 67 4.46 -2.07 -0.30
N LEU A 68 4.27 -2.85 -1.35
CA LEU A 68 5.38 -3.41 -2.12
C LEU A 68 6.30 -2.23 -2.46
N GLY A 69 7.60 -2.36 -2.18
CA GLY A 69 8.55 -1.28 -2.40
C GLY A 69 8.46 -0.79 -3.85
N GLY A 70 8.28 0.53 -4.02
CA GLY A 70 8.20 1.17 -5.35
C GLY A 70 6.89 1.88 -5.68
N GLN A 71 5.87 1.87 -4.81
CA GLN A 71 4.72 2.77 -4.93
C GLN A 71 4.71 3.81 -3.81
N GLY A 72 5.61 4.80 -3.92
CA GLY A 72 5.23 6.14 -3.49
C GLY A 72 4.11 6.62 -4.41
N ARG A 73 3.15 7.40 -3.90
CA ARG A 73 2.29 8.19 -4.78
C ARG A 73 3.22 8.94 -5.73
N THR A 74 2.97 8.87 -7.04
CA THR A 74 3.54 9.83 -7.99
C THR A 74 3.39 11.22 -7.38
N THR A 75 4.45 12.00 -7.36
CA THR A 75 4.43 13.34 -6.77
C THR A 75 3.39 14.17 -7.52
N ILE A 76 2.17 14.30 -6.96
CA ILE A 76 1.05 15.03 -7.58
C ILE A 76 1.38 16.53 -7.65
N ILE A 77 2.21 17.00 -6.71
CA ILE A 77 2.55 18.41 -6.55
C ILE A 77 3.98 18.62 -7.04
N PRO A 78 4.18 19.30 -8.18
CA PRO A 78 5.51 19.46 -8.78
C PRO A 78 6.47 20.32 -7.94
N PHE A 79 5.97 21.02 -6.91
CA PHE A 79 6.73 21.90 -6.02
C PHE A 79 6.72 21.42 -4.55
N THR A 80 6.80 20.10 -4.34
CA THR A 80 6.80 19.52 -2.99
C THR A 80 7.96 20.04 -2.11
N GLU A 81 9.17 20.13 -2.64
CA GLU A 81 10.35 20.63 -1.90
C GLU A 81 10.20 22.11 -1.48
N PRO A 82 9.84 23.05 -2.39
CA PRO A 82 9.52 24.43 -2.03
C PRO A 82 8.43 24.55 -0.94
N LEU A 83 7.36 23.76 -1.05
CA LEU A 83 6.28 23.80 -0.06
C LEU A 83 6.74 23.29 1.32
N LEU A 84 7.58 22.24 1.35
CA LEU A 84 8.17 21.74 2.59
C LEU A 84 9.12 22.76 3.24
N ALA A 85 9.92 23.46 2.44
CA ALA A 85 10.79 24.53 2.94
C ALA A 85 9.98 25.64 3.64
N TYR A 86 8.89 26.09 3.01
CA TYR A 86 7.95 27.03 3.63
C TYR A 86 7.38 26.50 4.95
N MET A 87 6.94 25.24 5.01
CA MET A 87 6.40 24.66 6.26
C MET A 87 7.45 24.61 7.38
N ARG A 88 8.70 24.27 7.04
CA ARG A 88 9.81 24.25 7.99
C ARG A 88 10.10 25.65 8.54
N GLU A 89 10.19 26.65 7.65
CA GLU A 89 10.40 28.04 8.04
C GLU A 89 9.30 28.55 8.98
N GLN A 90 8.02 28.24 8.71
CA GLN A 90 6.94 28.62 9.62
C GLN A 90 7.06 27.94 10.98
N ARG A 91 7.44 26.65 11.00
CA ARG A 91 7.67 25.90 12.24
C ARG A 91 8.83 26.48 13.05
N ASP A 92 9.93 26.82 12.40
CA ASP A 92 11.12 27.38 13.05
C ASP A 92 10.81 28.78 13.63
N ASN A 93 9.88 29.51 13.00
CA ASN A 93 9.31 30.76 13.51
C ASN A 93 8.18 30.56 14.54
N ASN A 94 7.96 29.33 15.01
CA ASN A 94 6.90 28.93 15.95
C ASN A 94 5.48 29.33 15.50
N LYS A 95 5.26 29.47 14.19
CA LYS A 95 3.97 29.81 13.58
C LYS A 95 3.20 28.55 13.23
N HIS A 96 1.92 28.55 13.52
CA HIS A 96 1.05 27.43 13.20
C HIS A 96 0.70 27.41 11.70
N VAL A 97 1.00 26.30 11.02
CA VAL A 97 0.67 26.11 9.59
C VAL A 97 -0.63 25.34 9.47
N ARG A 98 -1.62 25.94 8.81
CA ARG A 98 -2.88 25.30 8.40
C ARG A 98 -2.94 25.18 6.89
N VAL A 99 -3.89 24.37 6.40
CA VAL A 99 -4.19 24.22 4.97
C VAL A 99 -4.38 25.57 4.29
N PHE A 100 -5.03 26.51 4.95
CA PHE A 100 -5.20 27.87 4.45
C PHE A 100 -3.87 28.58 4.14
N HIS A 101 -2.89 28.51 5.05
CA HIS A 101 -1.56 29.14 4.86
C HIS A 101 -0.78 28.49 3.72
N MET A 102 -0.86 27.15 3.62
CA MET A 102 -0.28 26.40 2.50
C MET A 102 -0.92 26.82 1.17
N MET A 103 -2.25 26.88 1.10
CA MET A 103 -2.96 27.29 -0.11
C MET A 103 -2.67 28.76 -0.48
N GLN A 104 -2.55 29.64 0.49
CA GLN A 104 -2.16 31.04 0.25
C GLN A 104 -0.74 31.14 -0.31
N TRP A 105 0.20 30.36 0.20
CA TRP A 105 1.55 30.28 -0.33
C TRP A 105 1.57 29.72 -1.75
N VAL A 106 0.83 28.63 -2.02
CA VAL A 106 0.71 28.05 -3.37
C VAL A 106 0.09 29.04 -4.35
N ARG A 107 -0.96 29.77 -3.96
CA ARG A 107 -1.58 30.80 -4.81
C ARG A 107 -0.64 31.96 -5.14
N ARG A 108 0.33 32.27 -4.27
CA ARG A 108 1.32 33.33 -4.48
C ARG A 108 2.49 32.89 -5.36
N ASN A 109 2.99 31.68 -5.15
CA ASN A 109 4.26 31.22 -5.75
C ASN A 109 4.07 30.27 -6.94
N HIS A 110 2.93 29.59 -7.01
CA HIS A 110 2.61 28.59 -8.04
C HIS A 110 1.22 28.83 -8.66
N LYS A 111 0.82 30.10 -8.80
CA LYS A 111 -0.45 30.49 -9.45
C LYS A 111 -0.64 29.82 -10.83
N PRO A 112 0.38 29.75 -11.73
CA PRO A 112 0.21 29.13 -13.03
C PRO A 112 -0.24 27.67 -12.97
N TRP A 113 0.18 26.93 -11.93
CA TRP A 113 -0.23 25.53 -11.74
C TRP A 113 -1.70 25.37 -11.33
N LEU A 114 -2.29 26.39 -10.69
CA LEU A 114 -3.70 26.36 -10.29
C LEU A 114 -4.66 26.79 -11.41
N THR A 115 -4.15 27.47 -12.44
CA THR A 115 -4.94 27.99 -13.56
C THR A 115 -4.71 27.23 -14.87
N SER A 116 -3.87 26.19 -14.84
CA SER A 116 -3.56 25.32 -15.97
C SER A 116 -4.52 24.14 -16.06
#